data_AF-A0A257A9Q2-F1
#
_entry.id   AF-A0A257A9Q2-F1
#
_cell.length_a   1.000
_cell.length_b   1.000
_cell.length_c   1.000
_cell.angle_alpha   90.00
_cell.angle_beta   90.00
_cell.angle_gamma   90.00
#
_symmetry.space_group_name_H-M   'P 1'
#
loop_
_entity.id
_entity.type
_entity.pdbx_description
1 polymer ?
#
loop_
_entity_poly.entity_id
_entity_poly.type
_entity_poly.pdbx_seq_one_letter_code
_entity_poly.pdbx_strand_id
1 'polypeptide(L)'
;MLILYIVNNEVKVGEDLGKTKYSLWVHAEKFEELAKHTSLPKSIVQAKTSLYKGMLCSYLLIPFNGYLRKLNVVFYNGRIYSWGDVPLTFIKTIMEYCVSNKFNNINAILDAIISYTAEELYKAIENVSVEIDNS
;
A
#
# COMPACT_ATOMS: atom_id res chain seq x y z
N MET A 1 -7.43 0.23 9.98
CA MET A 1 -6.03 0.53 9.60
C MET A 1 -5.22 -0.75 9.68
N LEU A 2 -4.42 -1.06 8.66
CA LEU A 2 -3.51 -2.22 8.65
C LEU A 2 -2.06 -1.76 8.80
N ILE A 3 -1.26 -2.54 9.51
CA ILE A 3 0.12 -2.23 9.82
C ILE A 3 0.96 -3.48 9.56
N LEU A 4 1.96 -3.35 8.69
CA LEU A 4 3.06 -4.28 8.58
C LEU A 4 4.22 -3.76 9.45
N TYR A 5 4.67 -4.54 10.42
CA TYR A 5 5.65 -4.10 11.41
C TYR A 5 6.66 -5.19 11.76
N ILE A 6 7.83 -4.79 12.30
CA ILE A 6 8.84 -5.73 12.80
C ILE A 6 8.87 -5.71 14.33
N VAL A 7 8.78 -6.88 14.95
CA VAL A 7 9.04 -7.07 16.39
C VAL A 7 9.88 -8.32 16.57
N ASN A 8 10.95 -8.24 17.35
CA ASN A 8 11.87 -9.36 17.59
C ASN A 8 12.42 -10.00 16.29
N ASN A 9 12.77 -9.18 15.30
CA ASN A 9 13.19 -9.59 13.95
C ASN A 9 12.15 -10.39 13.14
N GLU A 10 10.90 -10.45 13.59
CA GLU A 10 9.80 -11.06 12.86
C GLU A 10 8.91 -9.99 12.22
N VAL A 11 8.64 -10.15 10.93
CA VAL A 11 7.67 -9.32 10.20
C VAL A 11 6.27 -9.83 10.52
N LYS A 12 5.36 -8.93 10.90
CA LYS A 12 3.98 -9.26 11.27
C LYS A 12 3.01 -8.25 10.67
N VAL A 13 1.76 -8.67 10.48
CA VAL A 13 0.65 -7.81 10.09
C VAL A 13 -0.37 -7.73 11.23
N GLY A 14 -0.96 -6.55 11.45
CA GLY A 14 -2.00 -6.37 12.46
C GLY A 14 -2.63 -4.98 12.42
N GLU A 15 -3.54 -4.73 13.35
CA GLU A 15 -4.35 -3.50 13.43
C GLU A 15 -4.05 -2.66 14.69
N ASP A 16 -3.14 -3.13 15.55
CA ASP A 16 -2.77 -2.46 16.80
C ASP A 16 -2.00 -1.15 16.53
N LEU A 17 -2.66 -0.03 16.78
CA LEU A 17 -2.09 1.32 16.63
C LEU A 17 -0.79 1.51 17.42
N GLY A 18 -0.61 0.81 18.54
CA GLY A 18 0.62 0.84 19.35
C GLY A 18 1.87 0.33 18.61
N LYS A 19 1.69 -0.38 17.48
CA LYS A 19 2.79 -0.92 16.65
C LYS A 19 3.24 0.02 15.53
N THR A 20 2.56 1.14 15.30
CA THR A 20 2.96 2.13 14.26
C THR A 20 4.40 2.61 14.39
N LYS A 21 4.96 2.72 15.61
CA LYS A 21 6.37 3.09 15.78
C LYS A 21 7.36 2.09 15.16
N TYR A 22 6.96 0.82 15.04
CA TYR A 22 7.74 -0.27 14.45
C TYR A 22 7.31 -0.64 13.03
N SER A 23 6.43 0.17 12.42
CA SER A 23 5.87 -0.16 11.10
C SER A 23 6.89 0.01 9.99
N LEU A 24 6.86 -0.90 9.03
CA LEU A 24 7.43 -0.76 7.69
C LEU A 24 6.41 -0.16 6.72
N TRP A 25 5.14 -0.56 6.87
CA TRP A 25 4.03 -0.07 6.05
C TRP A 25 2.78 0.13 6.89
N VAL A 26 2.15 1.31 6.77
CA VAL A 26 0.85 1.63 7.36
C VAL A 26 -0.16 1.93 6.25
N HIS A 27 -1.31 1.26 6.29
CA HIS A 27 -2.42 1.48 5.36
C HIS A 27 -3.70 1.89 6.10
N ALA A 28 -4.39 2.91 5.59
CA ALA A 28 -5.74 3.27 6.03
C ALA A 28 -6.63 3.57 4.83
N GLU A 29 -7.95 3.48 4.99
CA GLU A 29 -8.89 3.84 3.93
C GLU A 29 -8.78 5.33 3.58
N LYS A 30 -8.61 6.17 4.61
CA LYS A 30 -8.57 7.63 4.50
C LYS A 30 -7.23 8.19 5.00
N PHE A 31 -6.74 9.22 4.31
CA PHE A 31 -5.49 9.89 4.69
C PHE A 31 -5.55 10.50 6.09
N GLU A 32 -6.71 11.02 6.49
CA GLU A 32 -6.92 11.65 7.78
C GLU A 32 -6.65 10.68 8.94
N GLU A 33 -6.89 9.38 8.75
CA GLU A 33 -6.57 8.35 9.74
C GLU A 33 -5.05 8.17 9.87
N LEU A 34 -4.33 8.10 8.75
CA LEU A 34 -2.86 8.06 8.77
C LEU A 34 -2.29 9.28 9.49
N ALA A 35 -2.76 10.47 9.16
CA ALA A 35 -2.27 11.72 9.74
C ALA A 35 -2.59 11.86 11.25
N LYS A 36 -3.63 11.17 11.74
CA LYS A 36 -3.98 11.14 13.17
C LYS A 36 -3.09 10.18 13.97
N HIS A 37 -2.73 9.05 13.38
CA HIS A 37 -2.09 7.93 14.09
C HIS A 37 -0.61 7.74 13.76
N THR A 38 -0.04 8.59 12.91
CA THR A 38 1.35 8.50 12.49
C THR A 38 2.01 9.88 12.48
N SER A 39 3.33 9.91 12.29
CA SER A 39 4.09 11.16 12.11
C SER A 39 4.01 11.74 10.69
N LEU A 40 3.12 11.22 9.84
CA LEU A 40 2.96 11.68 8.45
C LEU A 40 2.31 13.08 8.42
N PRO A 41 3.01 14.12 7.93
CA PRO A 41 2.46 15.47 7.90
C PRO A 41 1.23 15.58 6.98
N LYS A 42 0.17 16.26 7.44
CA LYS A 42 -1.03 16.53 6.62
C LYS A 42 -0.73 17.26 5.32
N SER A 43 0.31 18.09 5.33
CA SER A 43 0.79 18.85 4.18
C SER A 43 1.36 17.97 3.07
N ILE A 44 1.63 16.67 3.28
CA ILE A 44 2.12 15.78 2.21
C ILE A 44 1.11 15.62 1.07
N VAL A 45 -0.19 15.65 1.37
CA VAL A 45 -1.24 15.56 0.33
C VAL A 45 -1.49 16.91 -0.33
N GLN A 46 -1.14 18.01 0.33
CA GLN A 46 -1.40 19.38 -0.12
C GLN A 46 -0.21 20.02 -0.82
N ALA A 47 1.02 19.62 -0.48
CA ALA A 47 2.23 20.18 -1.01
C ALA A 47 2.56 19.51 -2.35
N LYS A 48 2.74 20.34 -3.38
CA LYS A 48 3.54 19.97 -4.55
C LYS A 48 4.82 19.30 -4.02
N THR A 49 5.05 18.07 -4.44
CA THR A 49 6.08 17.11 -4.00
C THR A 49 7.51 17.67 -3.90
N SER A 50 7.76 18.88 -4.42
CA SER A 50 9.04 19.59 -4.42
C SER A 50 9.56 20.04 -3.05
N LEU A 51 8.75 20.04 -1.98
CA LEU A 51 9.17 20.55 -0.65
C LEU A 51 9.79 19.49 0.27
N TYR A 52 9.62 18.19 -0.03
CA TYR A 52 10.13 17.11 0.82
C TYR A 52 11.22 16.31 0.09
N LYS A 53 12.50 16.65 0.34
CA LYS A 53 13.64 15.84 -0.12
C LYS A 53 13.50 14.41 0.43
N GLY A 54 13.50 13.41 -0.44
CA GLY A 54 13.40 11.99 -0.06
C GLY A 54 11.97 11.44 0.04
N MET A 55 10.96 12.19 -0.42
CA MET A 55 9.58 11.69 -0.52
C MET A 55 9.28 11.19 -1.93
N LEU A 56 8.74 9.97 -2.04
CA LEU A 56 8.15 9.45 -3.27
C LEU A 56 6.63 9.38 -3.06
N CYS A 57 5.87 10.16 -3.82
CA CYS A 57 4.42 10.06 -3.87
C CYS A 57 4.00 9.53 -5.24
N SER A 58 3.28 8.42 -5.25
CA SER A 58 2.68 7.89 -6.46
C SER A 58 1.29 7.34 -6.15
N TYR A 59 0.58 6.92 -7.19
CA TYR A 59 -0.60 6.10 -7.02
C TYR A 59 -0.54 4.89 -7.94
N LEU A 60 -1.17 3.82 -7.49
CA LEU A 60 -1.41 2.61 -8.26
C LEU A 60 -2.91 2.50 -8.55
N LEU A 61 -3.24 1.93 -9.71
CA LEU A 61 -4.62 1.63 -10.09
C LEU A 61 -4.87 0.15 -9.86
N ILE A 62 -5.85 -0.16 -9.01
CA ILE A 62 -6.21 -1.52 -8.64
C ILE A 62 -7.53 -1.87 -9.34
N PRO A 63 -7.58 -2.94 -10.16
CA PRO A 63 -8.82 -3.39 -10.75
C PRO A 63 -9.73 -4.01 -9.69
N PHE A 64 -10.98 -3.58 -9.64
CA PHE A 64 -11.97 -4.13 -8.72
C PHE A 64 -13.39 -3.95 -9.24
N ASN A 65 -14.13 -5.06 -9.41
CA ASN A 65 -15.51 -5.09 -9.90
C ASN A 65 -15.73 -4.28 -11.20
N GLY A 66 -14.79 -4.38 -12.16
CA GLY A 66 -14.86 -3.65 -13.44
C GLY A 66 -14.45 -2.17 -13.38
N TYR A 67 -13.99 -1.67 -12.22
CA TYR A 67 -13.49 -0.30 -12.07
C TYR A 67 -12.02 -0.28 -11.65
N LEU A 68 -11.33 0.81 -11.97
CA LEU A 68 -9.99 1.08 -11.44
C LEU A 68 -10.08 1.97 -10.20
N ARG A 69 -9.60 1.45 -9.07
CA ARG A 69 -9.55 2.18 -7.80
C ARG A 69 -8.16 2.67 -7.50
N LYS A 70 -8.07 3.86 -6.92
CA LYS A 70 -6.78 4.52 -6.66
C LYS A 70 -6.22 4.13 -5.29
N LEU A 71 -5.03 3.54 -5.28
CA LEU A 71 -4.19 3.38 -4.10
C LEU A 71 -3.09 4.44 -4.09
N ASN A 72 -3.19 5.43 -3.21
CA ASN A 72 -2.09 6.38 -3.01
C ASN A 72 -1.01 5.69 -2.17
N VAL A 73 0.26 5.88 -2.56
CA VAL A 73 1.41 5.31 -1.86
C VAL A 73 2.45 6.42 -1.66
N VAL A 74 2.96 6.53 -0.45
CA VAL A 74 3.98 7.49 -0.05
C VAL A 74 5.10 6.78 0.68
N PHE A 75 6.33 7.01 0.23
CA PHE A 75 7.52 6.69 1.01
C PHE A 75 7.97 7.94 1.78
N TYR A 76 8.05 7.82 3.11
CA TYR A 76 8.47 8.90 3.98
C TYR A 76 9.20 8.37 5.22
N ASN A 77 10.39 8.92 5.51
CA ASN A 77 11.22 8.55 6.67
C ASN A 77 11.39 7.03 6.88
N GLY A 78 11.70 6.30 5.80
CA GLY A 78 11.95 4.87 5.87
C GLY A 78 10.70 4.00 6.04
N ARG A 79 9.50 4.56 5.82
CA ARG A 79 8.23 3.85 5.93
C ARG A 79 7.36 4.08 4.69
N ILE A 80 6.54 3.08 4.40
CA ILE A 80 5.48 3.17 3.38
C ILE A 80 4.19 3.56 4.08
N TYR A 81 3.48 4.49 3.47
CA TYR A 81 2.13 4.89 3.85
C TYR A 81 1.24 4.74 2.65
N SER A 82 0.07 4.12 2.79
CA SER A 82 -0.88 4.05 1.69
C SER A 82 -2.30 4.31 2.12
N TRP A 83 -3.08 4.92 1.22
CA TRP A 83 -4.50 5.15 1.46
C TRP A 83 -5.29 5.19 0.16
N GLY A 84 -6.57 4.88 0.25
CA GLY A 84 -7.46 4.91 -0.90
C GLY A 84 -8.62 3.96 -0.73
N ASP A 85 -9.54 4.06 -1.69
CA ASP A 85 -10.73 3.23 -1.79
C ASP A 85 -10.34 1.87 -2.40
N VAL A 86 -9.59 1.04 -1.68
CA VAL A 86 -9.19 -0.31 -2.12
C VAL A 86 -9.63 -1.29 -1.04
N PRO A 87 -10.13 -2.49 -1.40
CA PRO A 87 -10.54 -3.48 -0.40
C PRO A 87 -9.41 -3.76 0.59
N LEU A 88 -9.75 -3.75 1.88
CA LEU A 88 -8.78 -4.01 2.94
C LEU A 88 -8.12 -5.40 2.79
N THR A 89 -8.87 -6.35 2.25
CA THR A 89 -8.40 -7.71 1.94
C THR A 89 -7.25 -7.72 0.94
N PHE A 90 -7.31 -6.88 -0.12
CA PHE A 90 -6.24 -6.76 -1.12
C PHE A 90 -4.92 -6.34 -0.46
N ILE A 91 -4.99 -5.32 0.40
CA ILE A 91 -3.81 -4.83 1.15
C ILE A 91 -3.30 -5.89 2.12
N LYS A 92 -4.21 -6.56 2.83
CA LYS A 92 -3.88 -7.62 3.78
C LYS A 92 -3.15 -8.77 3.09
N THR A 93 -3.59 -9.20 1.92
CA THR A 93 -2.95 -10.27 1.15
C THR A 93 -1.50 -9.93 0.79
N ILE A 94 -1.22 -8.69 0.36
CA ILE A 94 0.15 -8.25 0.08
C ILE A 94 1.00 -8.24 1.37
N MET A 95 0.44 -7.75 2.48
CA MET A 95 1.13 -7.76 3.77
C MET A 95 1.43 -9.18 4.27
N GLU A 96 0.49 -10.12 4.12
CA GLU A 96 0.67 -11.53 4.48
C GLU A 96 1.71 -12.22 3.60
N TYR A 97 1.78 -11.86 2.31
CA TYR A 97 2.85 -12.29 1.41
C TYR A 97 4.22 -11.78 1.90
N CYS A 98 4.30 -10.51 2.32
CA CYS A 98 5.53 -9.95 2.90
C CYS A 98 5.94 -10.68 4.20
N VAL A 99 4.96 -11.03 5.05
CA VAL A 99 5.21 -11.82 6.28
C VAL A 99 5.76 -13.20 5.94
N SER A 100 5.11 -13.91 5.02
CA SER A 100 5.49 -15.26 4.60
C SER A 100 6.91 -15.32 4.04
N ASN A 101 7.32 -14.30 3.30
CA ASN A 101 8.66 -14.19 2.72
C ASN A 101 9.65 -13.43 3.61
N LYS A 102 9.26 -13.03 4.83
CA LYS A 102 10.10 -12.30 5.80
C LYS A 102 10.71 -11.01 5.24
N PHE A 103 9.96 -10.27 4.43
CA PHE A 103 10.40 -9.01 3.85
C PHE A 103 10.52 -7.92 4.93
N ASN A 104 11.75 -7.68 5.37
CA ASN A 104 12.08 -6.72 6.43
C ASN A 104 12.69 -5.42 5.91
N ASN A 105 12.76 -5.24 4.60
CA ASN A 105 13.29 -4.04 3.95
C ASN A 105 12.23 -3.41 3.04
N ILE A 106 12.27 -2.08 2.92
CA ILE A 106 11.26 -1.30 2.20
C ILE A 106 11.23 -1.64 0.71
N ASN A 107 12.38 -1.91 0.09
CA ASN A 107 12.45 -2.18 -1.34
C ASN A 107 11.69 -3.46 -1.70
N ALA A 108 11.88 -4.54 -0.94
CA ALA A 108 11.14 -5.79 -1.13
C ALA A 108 9.63 -5.62 -0.92
N ILE A 109 9.21 -4.77 0.03
CA ILE A 109 7.80 -4.49 0.26
C ILE A 109 7.21 -3.66 -0.89
N LEU A 110 7.92 -2.64 -1.37
CA LEU A 110 7.50 -1.85 -2.54
C LEU A 110 7.37 -2.74 -3.79
N ASP A 111 8.35 -3.61 -4.01
CA ASP A 111 8.35 -4.56 -5.11
C ASP A 111 7.16 -5.52 -5.04
N ALA A 112 6.84 -6.02 -3.83
CA ALA A 112 5.65 -6.84 -3.62
C ALA A 112 4.34 -6.09 -3.92
N ILE A 113 4.23 -4.83 -3.50
CA ILE A 113 3.05 -3.99 -3.78
C ILE A 113 2.87 -3.80 -5.30
N ILE A 114 3.97 -3.46 -6.00
CA ILE A 114 3.95 -3.20 -7.44
C ILE A 114 3.65 -4.50 -8.21
N SER A 115 4.36 -5.58 -7.89
CA SER A 115 4.23 -6.87 -8.59
C SER A 115 2.81 -7.43 -8.44
N TYR A 116 2.27 -7.44 -7.22
CA TYR A 116 0.92 -7.93 -6.98
C TYR A 116 -0.14 -7.07 -7.70
N THR A 117 0.03 -5.74 -7.68
CA THR A 117 -0.87 -4.85 -8.41
C THR A 117 -0.80 -5.07 -9.92
N ALA A 118 0.40 -5.24 -10.48
CA ALA A 118 0.60 -5.49 -11.89
C ALA A 118 -0.04 -6.82 -12.32
N GLU A 119 0.13 -7.88 -11.53
CA GLU A 119 -0.50 -9.18 -11.77
C GLU A 119 -2.03 -9.08 -11.83
N GLU A 120 -2.64 -8.38 -10.89
CA GLU A 120 -4.09 -8.19 -10.86
C GLU A 120 -4.59 -7.35 -12.05
N LEU A 121 -3.82 -6.34 -12.47
CA LEU A 121 -4.09 -5.58 -13.70
C LEU A 121 -4.02 -6.45 -14.95
N TYR A 122 -3.01 -7.32 -15.06
CA TYR A 122 -2.90 -8.25 -16.19
C TYR A 122 -4.10 -9.19 -16.27
N LYS A 123 -4.49 -9.81 -15.14
CA LYS A 123 -5.68 -10.68 -15.07
C LYS A 123 -6.95 -9.93 -15.50
N ALA A 124 -7.12 -8.69 -15.05
CA ALA A 124 -8.27 -7.89 -15.43
C ALA A 124 -8.31 -7.59 -16.94
N ILE A 125 -7.17 -7.25 -17.54
CA ILE A 125 -7.05 -7.00 -18.99
C ILE A 125 -7.33 -8.28 -19.79
N GLU A 126 -6.79 -9.42 -19.35
CA GLU A 126 -7.01 -10.72 -19.98
C GLU A 126 -8.49 -11.10 -19.98
N ASN A 127 -9.17 -10.95 -18.83
CA ASN A 127 -10.61 -11.22 -18.71
C ASN A 127 -11.44 -10.35 -19.68
N VAL A 128 -11.12 -9.05 -19.75
CA VAL A 128 -11.81 -8.13 -20.69
C VAL A 128 -11.55 -8.53 -22.14
N SER A 129 -10.32 -8.94 -22.47
CA SER A 129 -9.99 -9.38 -23.82
C SER A 129 -10.80 -10.61 -24.23
N VAL A 130 -10.93 -11.58 -23.32
CA VAL A 130 -11.75 -12.79 -23.53
C VAL A 130 -13.24 -12.45 -23.68
N GLU A 131 -13.77 -11.50 -22.90
CA GLU A 131 -15.17 -11.05 -23.04
C GLU A 131 -15.42 -10.40 -24.40
N ILE A 132 -14.49 -9.58 -24.89
CA ILE A 132 -14.57 -8.94 -26.21
C ILE A 132 -14.53 -9.99 -27.33
N ASP A 133 -13.62 -10.96 -27.26
CA ASP A 133 -13.46 -11.99 -28.29
C ASP A 133 -14.68 -12.92 -28.39
N ASN A 134 -15.46 -13.05 -27.31
CA ASN A 134 -16.67 -13.86 -27.25
C ASN A 134 -17.97 -13.09 -27.57
N SER A 135 -17.89 -11.77 -27.83
CA SER A 135 -19.03 -10.88 -28.10
C SER A 135 -19.26 -10.67 -29.61
#